data_AF-A0A938N0L1-F1
#
_entry.id   AF-A0A938N0L1-F1
#
_cell.length_a   1.000
_cell.length_b   1.000
_cell.length_c   1.000
_cell.angle_alpha   90.00
_cell.angle_beta   90.00
_cell.angle_gamma   90.00
#
_symmetry.space_group_name_H-M   'P 1'
#
loop_
_entity.id
_entity.type
_entity.pdbx_description
1 polymer ?
#
loop_
_entity_poly.entity_id
_entity_poly.type
_entity_poly.pdbx_seq_one_letter_code
_entity_poly.pdbx_strand_id
1 'polypeptide(L)'
;MKTIFNPKSYFRFIRKRLEERKLRLQPNLRGVVCYPPGHFYSPLLDIESLGPNDSNLPFDGAEWWEHINFRSGEQRSYYEDLLDRFPLPTFPTQKTDSKRYFTENGWFPLSDAFTLSGIIQKEKPRRIVEVGEMDPKIKTSG
;
A
#
# COMPACT_ATOMS: atom_id res chain seq x y z
N MET A 1 -14.30 -42.29 3.03
CA MET A 1 -13.51 -41.04 2.92
C MET A 1 -12.04 -41.38 2.99
N LYS A 2 -11.30 -41.33 1.86
CA LYS A 2 -9.83 -41.43 1.85
C LYS A 2 -9.29 -40.04 1.53
N THR A 3 -8.80 -39.33 2.54
CA THR A 3 -8.00 -38.11 2.37
C THR A 3 -6.68 -38.54 1.75
N ILE A 4 -6.52 -38.29 0.44
CA ILE A 4 -5.26 -38.53 -0.26
C ILE A 4 -4.31 -37.44 0.19
N PHE A 5 -3.54 -37.71 1.25
CA PHE A 5 -2.40 -36.91 1.63
C PHE A 5 -1.39 -37.01 0.49
N ASN A 6 -1.27 -35.96 -0.32
CA ASN A 6 -0.28 -35.91 -1.39
C ASN A 6 1.04 -35.40 -0.78
N PRO A 7 2.03 -36.28 -0.54
CA PRO A 7 3.27 -35.88 0.13
C PRO A 7 4.01 -34.78 -0.64
N LYS A 8 3.84 -34.69 -1.98
CA LYS A 8 4.45 -33.62 -2.77
C LYS A 8 3.84 -32.24 -2.50
N SER A 9 2.53 -32.15 -2.22
CA SER A 9 1.90 -30.86 -1.88
C SER A 9 2.27 -30.43 -0.46
N TYR A 10 2.38 -31.37 0.48
CA TYR A 10 2.87 -31.11 1.83
C TYR A 10 4.34 -30.65 1.86
N PHE A 11 5.21 -31.33 1.11
CA PHE A 11 6.61 -30.90 0.95
C PHE A 11 6.73 -29.53 0.29
N ARG A 12 5.93 -29.25 -0.74
CA ARG A 12 5.88 -27.93 -1.39
C ARG A 12 5.44 -26.84 -0.41
N PHE A 13 4.45 -27.14 0.43
CA PHE A 13 3.97 -26.23 1.46
C PHE A 13 5.02 -25.94 2.53
N ILE A 14 5.70 -26.98 3.05
CA ILE A 14 6.78 -26.82 4.02
C ILE A 14 7.94 -26.02 3.42
N ARG A 15 8.36 -26.35 2.19
CA ARG A 15 9.43 -25.62 1.50
C ARG A 15 9.10 -24.14 1.34
N LYS A 16 7.87 -23.82 0.92
CA LYS A 16 7.41 -22.43 0.80
C LYS A 16 7.44 -21.69 2.14
N ARG A 17 6.96 -22.34 3.22
CA ARG A 17 7.01 -21.80 4.59
C ARG A 17 8.44 -21.54 5.10
N LEU A 18 9.39 -22.40 4.75
CA LEU A 18 10.79 -22.25 5.12
C LEU A 18 11.48 -21.12 4.34
N GLU A 19 11.23 -21.02 3.03
CA GLU A 19 11.74 -19.91 2.22
C GLU A 19 11.16 -18.57 2.68
N GLU A 20 9.85 -18.50 2.97
CA GLU A 20 9.23 -17.30 3.56
C GLU A 20 9.88 -16.90 4.89
N ARG A 21 10.21 -17.87 5.76
CA ARG A 21 10.93 -17.59 7.02
C ARG A 21 12.35 -17.10 6.78
N LYS A 22 13.09 -17.71 5.84
CA LYS A 22 14.45 -17.31 5.47
C LYS A 22 14.48 -15.88 4.91
N LEU A 23 13.53 -15.53 4.05
CA LEU A 23 13.37 -14.17 3.49
C LEU A 23 13.00 -13.15 4.57
N ARG A 24 12.16 -13.51 5.55
CA ARG A 24 11.80 -12.62 6.68
C ARG A 24 12.98 -12.33 7.63
N LEU A 25 13.95 -13.24 7.71
CA LEU A 25 15.17 -13.06 8.51
C LEU A 25 16.19 -12.13 7.83
N GLN A 26 16.04 -11.84 6.54
CA GLN A 26 16.86 -10.88 5.82
C GLN A 26 16.13 -9.52 5.80
N PRO A 27 16.61 -8.50 6.53
CA PRO A 27 15.93 -7.21 6.64
C PRO A 27 15.60 -6.57 5.29
N ASN A 28 16.50 -6.77 4.31
CA ASN A 28 16.43 -6.19 2.97
C ASN A 28 15.42 -6.91 2.05
N LEU A 29 14.88 -8.09 2.44
CA LEU A 29 13.98 -8.87 1.59
C LEU A 29 12.52 -8.88 2.08
N ARG A 30 12.17 -8.07 3.09
CA ARG A 30 10.81 -8.07 3.64
C ARG A 30 9.72 -7.72 2.62
N GLY A 31 9.96 -6.74 1.73
CA GLY A 31 8.97 -6.37 0.71
C GLY A 31 8.87 -7.35 -0.46
N VAL A 32 9.89 -8.18 -0.67
CA VAL A 32 9.95 -9.23 -1.71
C VAL A 32 8.94 -10.34 -1.48
N VAL A 33 8.60 -10.58 -0.21
CA VAL A 33 7.62 -11.60 0.17
C VAL A 33 6.19 -11.15 -0.12
N CYS A 34 5.95 -9.83 -0.17
CA CYS A 34 4.63 -9.25 -0.38
C CYS A 34 4.26 -9.13 -1.87
N TYR A 35 5.25 -8.95 -2.74
CA TYR A 35 5.04 -8.73 -4.16
C TYR A 35 6.05 -9.54 -4.99
N PRO A 36 5.62 -10.24 -6.06
CA PRO A 36 6.53 -11.04 -6.86
C PRO A 36 7.63 -10.17 -7.50
N PRO A 37 8.81 -10.73 -7.81
CA PRO A 37 9.84 -10.00 -8.57
C PRO A 37 9.24 -9.39 -9.85
N GLY A 38 9.53 -8.12 -10.13
CA GLY A 38 9.00 -7.38 -11.27
C GLY A 38 7.62 -6.73 -11.06
N HIS A 39 6.96 -6.92 -9.90
CA HIS A 39 5.75 -6.17 -9.54
C HIS A 39 6.08 -4.70 -9.23
N PHE A 40 5.17 -3.76 -9.52
CA PHE A 40 5.36 -2.32 -9.26
C PHE A 40 5.81 -2.01 -7.82
N TYR A 41 5.25 -2.74 -6.84
CA TYR A 41 5.61 -2.62 -5.42
C TYR A 41 6.73 -3.57 -4.95
N SER A 42 7.38 -4.31 -5.86
CA SER A 42 8.49 -5.20 -5.50
C SER A 42 9.76 -4.38 -5.24
N PRO A 43 10.42 -4.54 -4.08
CA PRO A 43 11.67 -3.84 -3.81
C PRO A 43 12.89 -4.52 -4.45
N LEU A 44 12.70 -5.67 -5.14
CA LEU A 44 13.76 -6.30 -5.89
C LEU A 44 14.02 -5.54 -7.18
N LEU A 45 15.11 -4.79 -7.17
CA LEU A 45 15.70 -4.22 -8.35
C LEU A 45 16.72 -5.23 -8.92
N ASP A 46 16.61 -5.57 -10.20
CA ASP A 46 17.63 -6.36 -10.89
C ASP A 46 18.77 -5.44 -11.34
N ILE A 47 19.77 -5.24 -10.46
CA ILE A 47 20.89 -4.32 -10.71
C ILE A 47 21.77 -4.81 -11.86
N GLU A 48 21.85 -6.14 -12.09
CA GLU A 48 22.63 -6.69 -13.21
C GLU A 48 21.97 -6.46 -14.57
N SER A 49 20.64 -6.29 -14.59
CA SER A 49 19.92 -5.84 -15.79
C SER A 49 20.18 -4.38 -16.15
N LEU A 50 20.71 -3.59 -15.21
CA LEU A 50 20.99 -2.17 -15.38
C LEU A 50 22.48 -1.99 -15.71
N GLY A 51 22.78 -1.80 -16.99
CA GLY A 51 24.13 -1.48 -17.43
C GLY A 51 24.68 -0.18 -16.82
N PRO A 52 26.02 0.02 -16.77
CA PRO A 52 26.65 1.21 -16.18
C PRO A 52 26.30 2.54 -16.86
N ASN A 53 25.64 2.50 -18.03
CA ASN A 53 25.12 3.65 -18.76
C ASN A 53 23.62 3.46 -19.12
N ASP A 54 22.91 2.61 -18.39
CA ASP A 54 21.51 2.34 -18.66
C ASP A 54 20.66 3.55 -18.28
N SER A 55 20.06 4.20 -19.28
CA SER A 55 19.10 5.29 -19.07
C SER A 55 17.86 4.85 -18.28
N ASN A 56 17.70 3.55 -18.03
CA ASN A 56 16.66 2.96 -17.19
C ASN A 56 17.13 2.61 -15.77
N LEU A 57 18.33 3.04 -15.34
CA LEU A 57 18.68 3.08 -13.91
C LEU A 57 17.46 3.62 -13.14
N PRO A 58 17.04 3.00 -12.02
CA PRO A 58 15.89 3.47 -11.28
C PRO A 58 16.19 4.90 -10.88
N PHE A 59 15.49 5.78 -11.59
CA PHE A 59 15.35 7.16 -11.29
C PHE A 59 14.99 7.24 -9.81
N ASP A 60 15.96 7.58 -8.97
CA ASP A 60 15.70 7.84 -7.54
C ASP A 60 14.85 9.10 -7.38
N GLY A 61 14.77 9.87 -8.47
CA GLY A 61 14.01 11.09 -8.61
C GLY A 61 14.43 12.15 -7.65
N ALA A 62 15.68 12.09 -7.18
CA ALA A 62 16.23 13.06 -6.25
C ALA A 62 15.98 14.48 -6.75
N GLU A 63 16.14 14.73 -8.05
CA GLU A 63 15.83 16.02 -8.69
C GLU A 63 14.36 16.48 -8.56
N TRP A 64 13.42 15.54 -8.37
CA TRP A 64 12.00 15.86 -8.19
C TRP A 64 11.63 16.15 -6.74
N TRP A 65 12.42 15.68 -5.77
CA TRP A 65 12.13 15.88 -4.34
C TRP A 65 13.20 16.64 -3.56
N GLU A 66 14.36 16.94 -4.13
CA GLU A 66 15.44 17.71 -3.49
C GLU A 66 15.02 19.15 -3.14
N HIS A 67 14.03 19.68 -3.87
CA HIS A 67 13.47 21.01 -3.63
C HIS A 67 12.13 20.98 -2.87
N ILE A 68 11.65 19.79 -2.49
CA ILE A 68 10.45 19.68 -1.67
C ILE A 68 10.80 20.10 -0.25
N ASN A 69 10.39 21.31 0.11
CA ASN A 69 10.39 21.72 1.50
C ASN A 69 9.29 20.96 2.24
N PHE A 70 9.68 20.00 3.10
CA PHE A 70 8.76 19.14 3.82
C PHE A 70 7.88 19.90 4.84
N ARG A 71 8.33 21.03 5.40
CA ARG A 71 7.55 21.87 6.33
C ARG A 71 6.78 21.09 7.42
N SER A 72 7.43 20.14 8.07
CA SER A 72 6.80 19.24 9.04
C SER A 72 6.05 19.94 10.18
N GLY A 73 6.56 21.08 10.66
CA GLY A 73 5.89 21.88 11.68
C GLY A 73 4.52 22.39 11.22
N GLU A 74 4.44 22.89 9.99
CA GLU A 74 3.19 23.37 9.39
C GLU A 74 2.21 22.22 9.15
N GLN A 75 2.70 21.08 8.67
CA GLN A 75 1.87 19.87 8.52
C GLN A 75 1.25 19.43 9.85
N ARG A 76 2.06 19.44 10.92
CA ARG A 76 1.60 19.09 12.26
C ARG A 76 0.55 20.07 12.78
N SER A 77 0.81 21.36 12.72
CA SER A 77 -0.15 22.38 13.16
C SER A 77 -1.43 22.33 12.33
N TYR A 78 -1.35 22.03 11.03
CA TYR A 78 -2.52 21.84 10.19
C TYR A 78 -3.35 20.62 10.64
N TYR A 79 -2.71 19.51 10.99
CA TYR A 79 -3.39 18.32 11.50
C TYR A 79 -4.03 18.55 12.87
N GLU A 80 -3.34 19.25 13.78
CA GLU A 80 -3.89 19.66 15.09
C GLU A 80 -5.11 20.56 14.91
N ASP A 81 -5.08 21.51 13.97
CA ASP A 81 -6.23 22.35 13.62
C ASP A 81 -7.42 21.55 13.06
N LEU A 82 -7.18 20.44 12.33
CA LEU A 82 -8.25 19.54 11.93
C LEU A 82 -8.89 18.82 13.13
N LEU A 83 -8.07 18.34 14.07
CA LEU A 83 -8.55 17.66 15.29
C LEU A 83 -9.42 18.58 16.15
N ASP A 84 -9.05 19.85 16.26
CA ASP A 84 -9.78 20.82 17.07
C ASP A 84 -11.12 21.22 16.43
N ARG A 85 -11.20 21.25 15.09
CA ARG A 85 -12.36 21.78 14.37
C ARG A 85 -13.39 20.74 13.97
N PHE A 86 -12.95 19.52 13.67
CA PHE A 86 -13.83 18.52 13.06
C PHE A 86 -13.96 17.30 13.95
N PRO A 87 -15.20 16.82 14.20
CA PRO A 87 -15.40 15.57 14.91
C PRO A 87 -14.85 14.41 14.07
N LEU A 88 -14.49 13.32 14.75
CA LEU A 88 -14.16 12.06 14.07
C LEU A 88 -15.34 11.61 13.20
N PRO A 89 -15.10 11.26 11.92
CA PRO A 89 -16.16 10.82 11.04
C PRO A 89 -16.65 9.43 11.45
N THR A 90 -17.98 9.26 11.49
CA THR A 90 -18.61 7.97 11.79
C THR A 90 -18.70 7.13 10.52
N PHE A 91 -17.57 6.52 10.14
CA PHE A 91 -17.55 5.49 9.11
C PHE A 91 -17.85 4.11 9.74
N PRO A 92 -18.63 3.25 9.07
CA PRO A 92 -18.79 1.88 9.54
C PRO A 92 -17.44 1.18 9.49
N THR A 93 -17.20 0.26 10.43
CA THR A 93 -15.97 -0.55 10.41
C THR A 93 -15.98 -1.50 9.23
N GLN A 94 -17.10 -2.15 8.96
CA GLN A 94 -17.28 -3.09 7.86
C GLN A 94 -18.10 -2.49 6.70
N LYS A 95 -17.96 -3.10 5.52
CA LYS A 95 -18.73 -2.75 4.34
C LYS A 95 -20.22 -3.04 4.57
N THR A 96 -21.08 -2.08 4.22
CA THR A 96 -22.53 -2.25 4.23
C THR A 96 -23.11 -1.90 2.86
N ASP A 97 -24.32 -2.36 2.57
CA ASP A 97 -25.00 -2.04 1.30
C ASP A 97 -25.29 -0.54 1.15
N SER A 98 -25.46 0.17 2.28
CA SER A 98 -25.80 1.59 2.31
C SER A 98 -24.59 2.52 2.36
N LYS A 99 -23.38 2.02 2.57
CA LYS A 99 -22.16 2.82 2.72
C LYS A 99 -21.02 2.27 1.86
N ARG A 100 -20.54 3.11 0.93
CA ARG A 100 -19.42 2.77 0.04
C ARG A 100 -18.08 2.73 0.79
N TYR A 101 -17.91 3.54 1.83
CA TYR A 101 -16.65 3.70 2.57
C TYR A 101 -16.76 3.08 3.97
N PHE A 102 -15.70 2.41 4.39
CA PHE A 102 -15.57 1.71 5.68
C PHE A 102 -14.10 1.58 6.07
N THR A 103 -13.78 1.48 7.37
CA THR A 103 -12.40 1.61 7.89
C THR A 103 -11.61 0.31 7.97
N GLU A 104 -12.25 -0.87 7.99
CA GLU A 104 -11.57 -2.17 7.98
C GLU A 104 -11.38 -2.73 6.56
N ASN A 105 -10.96 -1.87 5.63
CA ASN A 105 -10.67 -2.29 4.24
C ASN A 105 -9.19 -2.66 4.02
N GLY A 106 -8.33 -2.49 5.04
CA GLY A 106 -6.90 -2.81 4.99
C GLY A 106 -6.01 -1.77 4.31
N TRP A 107 -6.59 -0.76 3.67
CA TRP A 107 -5.89 0.26 2.89
C TRP A 107 -6.13 1.69 3.37
N PHE A 108 -7.23 1.92 4.10
CA PHE A 108 -7.70 3.24 4.49
C PHE A 108 -8.13 3.24 5.95
N PRO A 109 -7.17 3.27 6.90
CA PRO A 109 -7.46 3.28 8.32
C PRO A 109 -8.18 4.57 8.75
N LEU A 110 -8.68 4.58 10.00
CA LEU A 110 -9.44 5.71 10.53
C LEU A 110 -8.67 7.04 10.49
N SER A 111 -7.35 7.03 10.73
CA SER A 111 -6.49 8.24 10.65
C SER A 111 -6.54 8.89 9.28
N ASP A 112 -6.45 8.09 8.23
CA ASP A 112 -6.38 8.56 6.85
C ASP A 112 -7.75 9.05 6.40
N ALA A 113 -8.80 8.31 6.80
CA ALA A 113 -10.18 8.70 6.60
C ALA A 113 -10.53 10.01 7.31
N PHE A 114 -10.09 10.18 8.56
CA PHE A 114 -10.22 11.42 9.30
C PHE A 114 -9.49 12.56 8.58
N THR A 115 -8.21 12.38 8.28
CA THR A 115 -7.36 13.40 7.64
C THR A 115 -7.97 13.89 6.33
N LEU A 116 -8.31 12.96 5.43
CA LEU A 116 -8.91 13.31 4.14
C LEU A 116 -10.26 14.02 4.33
N SER A 117 -11.12 13.50 5.21
CA SER A 117 -12.42 14.14 5.48
C SER A 117 -12.28 15.55 6.06
N GLY A 118 -11.28 15.78 6.91
CA GLY A 118 -10.98 17.09 7.49
C GLY A 118 -10.48 18.07 6.42
N ILE A 119 -9.57 17.63 5.54
CA ILE A 119 -9.09 18.45 4.41
C ILE A 119 -10.25 18.84 3.50
N ILE A 120 -11.11 17.90 3.12
CA ILE A 120 -12.25 18.19 2.23
C ILE A 120 -13.21 19.20 2.88
N GLN A 121 -13.48 19.06 4.17
CA GLN A 121 -14.37 19.98 4.91
C GLN A 121 -13.76 21.38 5.08
N LYS A 122 -12.45 21.45 5.37
CA LYS A 122 -11.72 22.71 5.58
C LYS A 122 -11.50 23.48 4.28
N GLU A 123 -10.94 22.81 3.27
CA GLU A 123 -10.50 23.43 2.02
C GLU A 123 -11.62 23.53 0.98
N LYS A 124 -12.68 22.72 1.12
CA LYS A 124 -13.84 22.68 0.21
C LYS A 124 -13.42 22.66 -1.26
N PRO A 125 -12.55 21.70 -1.66
CA PRO A 125 -12.02 21.67 -3.01
C PRO A 125 -13.15 21.48 -4.03
N ARG A 126 -13.06 22.18 -5.17
CA ARG A 126 -14.06 22.06 -6.24
C ARG A 126 -13.98 20.72 -6.97
N ARG A 127 -12.82 20.06 -6.94
CA ARG A 127 -12.53 18.79 -7.61
C ARG A 127 -11.51 18.00 -6.80
N ILE A 128 -11.66 16.68 -6.77
CA ILE A 128 -10.73 15.72 -6.19
C ILE A 128 -10.36 14.75 -7.30
N VAL A 129 -9.07 14.55 -7.55
CA VAL A 129 -8.56 13.60 -8.54
C VAL A 129 -7.82 12.50 -7.78
N GLU A 130 -8.25 11.26 -7.96
CA GLU A 130 -7.58 10.09 -7.41
C GLU A 130 -6.71 9.47 -8.50
N VAL A 131 -5.43 9.23 -8.19
CA VAL A 131 -4.49 8.59 -9.11
C VAL A 131 -3.98 7.32 -8.42
N GLY A 132 -4.38 6.17 -8.95
CA GLY A 132 -4.00 4.85 -8.45
C GLY A 132 -4.77 3.74 -9.15
N GLU A 133 -4.13 2.60 -9.42
CA GLU A 133 -4.82 1.40 -9.87
C GLU A 133 -5.47 0.70 -8.67
N MET A 134 -6.80 0.75 -8.59
CA MET A 134 -7.55 -0.25 -7.84
C MET A 134 -7.74 -1.44 -8.79
N ASP A 135 -6.81 -2.39 -8.86
CA ASP A 135 -7.00 -3.62 -9.67
C ASP A 135 -8.32 -4.27 -9.26
N PRO A 136 -9.35 -4.21 -10.11
CA PRO A 136 -10.55 -4.95 -9.88
C PRO A 136 -10.23 -6.34 -10.44
N LYS A 137 -10.05 -7.34 -9.58
CA LYS A 137 -10.48 -8.69 -9.97
C LYS A 137 -11.99 -8.68 -10.19
N ILE A 138 -12.36 -8.12 -11.33
CA ILE A 138 -13.40 -8.53 -12.24
C ILE A 138 -13.35 -10.05 -12.20
N LYS A 139 -14.41 -10.60 -11.61
CA LYS A 139 -14.75 -12.00 -11.73
C LYS A 139 -14.67 -12.37 -13.22
N THR A 140 -13.68 -13.17 -13.61
CA THR A 140 -13.84 -14.02 -14.80
C THR A 140 -14.79 -15.14 -14.42
N SER A 141 -16.08 -14.81 -14.41
CA SER A 141 -17.16 -15.74 -14.68
C SER A 141 -17.55 -15.51 -16.13
N GLY A 142 -16.97 -16.33 -17.01
CA GLY A 142 -17.22 -16.44 -18.44
C GLY A 142 -16.54 -17.71 -18.91
#